data_AF-A0A2G6QFM5-F1
#
_entry.id   AF-A0A2G6QFM5-F1
#
_cell.length_a   1.000
_cell.length_b   1.000
_cell.length_c   1.000
_cell.angle_alpha   90.00
_cell.angle_beta   90.00
_cell.angle_gamma   90.00
#
_symmetry.space_group_name_H-M   'P 1'
#
loop_
_entity.id
_entity.type
_entity.pdbx_description
1 polymer ?
#
loop_
_entity_poly.entity_id
_entity_poly.type
_entity_poly.pdbx_seq_one_letter_code
_entity_poly.pdbx_strand_id
1 'polypeptide(L)'
;MNKAYFLDSLEQNLGSLSREERFKFISYYDEIIEDYIEDGYSEKDAVKKVGDPLVVAQNILKEPREKKVKVLSKSGKIFIGFLIILGFPLWGSLLLTGVLLILSGYIVIWCLPFTTGTFAVAGLYASLVSIIGSPFLFKEGTYLVVTQFSIGILVLGLSILSGIITIAIAKQFFKVTIRFTQKVISLFKRTVVYL
;
A
#
# COMPACT_ATOMS: atom_id res chain seq x y z
N MET A 1 -3.91 45.69 -42.19
CA MET A 1 -4.21 46.02 -40.79
C MET A 1 -2.91 46.46 -40.12
N ASN A 2 -2.96 47.44 -39.21
CA ASN A 2 -1.80 47.83 -38.40
C ASN A 2 -1.81 47.06 -37.07
N LYS A 3 -0.69 47.06 -36.35
CA LYS A 3 -0.47 46.35 -35.09
C LYS A 3 -1.48 46.76 -34.03
N ALA A 4 -1.69 48.07 -33.87
CA ALA A 4 -2.62 48.63 -32.89
C ALA A 4 -4.06 48.11 -33.08
N TYR A 5 -4.55 48.08 -34.33
CA TYR A 5 -5.89 47.58 -34.64
C TYR A 5 -6.02 46.07 -34.43
N PHE A 6 -4.96 45.31 -34.69
CA PHE A 6 -4.95 43.86 -34.45
C PHE A 6 -5.07 43.55 -32.96
N LEU A 7 -4.26 44.20 -32.12
CA LEU A 7 -4.26 43.97 -30.68
C LEU A 7 -5.57 44.44 -30.01
N ASP A 8 -6.10 45.59 -30.42
CA ASP A 8 -7.42 46.06 -29.95
C ASP A 8 -8.54 45.09 -30.31
N SER A 9 -8.55 44.61 -31.56
CA SER A 9 -9.51 43.61 -32.02
C SER A 9 -9.36 42.29 -31.24
N LEU A 10 -8.12 41.84 -30.99
CA LEU A 10 -7.86 40.64 -30.21
C LEU A 10 -8.34 40.81 -28.75
N GLU A 11 -8.13 41.97 -28.14
CA GLU A 11 -8.55 42.27 -26.76
C GLU A 11 -10.08 42.23 -26.60
N GLN A 12 -10.81 42.80 -27.57
CA GLN A 12 -12.27 42.76 -27.59
C GLN A 12 -12.80 41.32 -27.73
N ASN A 13 -12.19 40.52 -28.59
CA ASN A 13 -12.59 39.13 -28.81
C ASN A 13 -12.21 38.18 -27.65
N LEU A 14 -11.20 38.55 -26.86
CA LEU A 14 -10.83 37.88 -25.61
C LEU A 14 -11.64 38.38 -24.39
N GLY A 15 -12.78 39.06 -24.64
CA GLY A 15 -13.78 39.52 -23.67
C GLY A 15 -14.16 38.53 -22.59
N SER A 16 -14.20 37.24 -22.92
CA SER A 16 -14.60 36.14 -22.03
C SER A 16 -13.49 35.65 -21.08
N LEU A 17 -12.24 36.13 -21.24
CA LEU A 17 -11.11 35.79 -20.38
C LEU A 17 -10.99 36.74 -19.18
N SER A 18 -10.39 36.22 -18.10
CA SER A 18 -9.98 37.05 -16.96
C SER A 18 -8.97 38.11 -17.39
N ARG A 19 -8.93 39.25 -16.67
CA ARG A 19 -8.06 40.39 -17.01
C ARG A 19 -6.58 39.99 -17.12
N GLU A 20 -6.12 39.12 -16.22
CA GLU A 20 -4.74 38.63 -16.20
C GLU A 20 -4.41 37.74 -17.42
N GLU A 21 -5.31 36.83 -17.79
CA GLU A 21 -5.11 35.94 -18.94
C GLU A 21 -5.13 36.73 -20.26
N ARG A 22 -6.06 37.69 -20.37
CA ARG A 22 -6.13 38.58 -21.53
C ARG A 22 -4.84 39.36 -21.73
N PHE A 23 -4.33 39.99 -20.67
CA PHE A 23 -3.08 40.75 -20.73
C PHE A 23 -1.90 39.87 -21.19
N LYS A 24 -1.81 38.63 -20.70
CA LYS A 24 -0.77 37.69 -21.14
C LYS A 24 -0.85 37.38 -22.63
N PHE A 25 -2.04 37.11 -23.15
CA PHE A 25 -2.21 36.84 -24.58
C PHE A 25 -1.90 38.08 -25.44
N ILE A 26 -2.39 39.25 -25.04
CA ILE A 26 -2.10 40.50 -25.77
C ILE A 26 -0.59 40.77 -25.79
N SER A 27 0.09 40.68 -24.64
CA SER A 27 1.55 40.87 -24.57
C SER A 27 2.33 39.85 -25.42
N TYR A 28 1.88 38.59 -25.46
CA TYR A 28 2.53 37.55 -26.26
C TYR A 28 2.43 37.82 -27.77
N TYR A 29 1.25 38.23 -28.25
CA TYR A 29 1.10 38.57 -29.67
C TYR A 29 1.74 39.91 -30.03
N ASP A 30 1.84 40.83 -29.07
CA ASP A 30 2.61 42.08 -29.21
C ASP A 30 4.09 41.80 -29.47
N GLU A 31 4.69 40.92 -28.65
CA GLU A 31 6.09 40.45 -28.77
C GLU A 31 6.33 39.73 -30.10
N ILE A 32 5.45 38.79 -30.50
CA ILE A 32 5.57 38.11 -31.79
C ILE A 32 5.53 39.08 -32.98
N ILE A 33 4.67 40.09 -32.94
CA ILE A 33 4.59 41.07 -34.02
C ILE A 33 5.86 41.92 -34.04
N GLU A 34 6.42 42.26 -32.87
CA GLU A 34 7.70 42.95 -32.77
C GLU A 34 8.86 42.13 -33.32
N ASP A 35 8.96 40.85 -32.98
CA ASP A 35 9.98 39.93 -33.53
C ASP A 35 9.96 39.92 -35.07
N TYR A 36 8.77 39.87 -35.68
CA TYR A 36 8.67 39.93 -37.14
C TYR A 36 9.09 41.29 -37.71
N ILE A 37 8.85 42.39 -37.01
CA ILE A 37 9.30 43.72 -37.45
C ILE A 37 10.82 43.80 -37.34
N GLU A 38 11.42 43.27 -36.28
CA GLU A 38 12.87 43.19 -36.09
C GLU A 38 13.56 42.32 -37.16
N ASP A 39 12.90 41.22 -37.58
CA ASP A 39 13.33 40.37 -38.70
C ASP A 39 13.22 41.05 -40.09
N GLY A 40 12.81 42.32 -40.14
CA GLY A 40 12.77 43.13 -41.35
C GLY A 40 11.45 43.07 -42.12
N TYR A 41 10.38 42.51 -41.53
CA TYR A 41 9.04 42.59 -42.13
C TYR A 41 8.40 43.95 -41.86
N SER A 42 7.61 44.43 -42.83
CA SER A 42 6.77 45.61 -42.59
C SER A 42 5.68 45.25 -41.58
N GLU A 43 5.24 46.21 -40.77
CA GLU A 43 4.17 46.02 -39.77
C GLU A 43 2.92 45.35 -40.36
N LYS A 44 2.57 45.70 -41.60
CA LYS A 44 1.41 45.11 -42.30
C LYS A 44 1.64 43.64 -42.67
N ASP A 45 2.86 43.26 -42.99
CA ASP A 45 3.22 41.88 -43.33
C ASP A 45 3.39 41.01 -42.09
N ALA A 46 3.91 41.58 -40.99
CA ALA A 46 4.01 40.93 -39.69
C ALA A 46 2.63 40.52 -39.16
N VAL A 47 1.66 41.45 -39.17
CA VAL A 47 0.28 41.14 -38.75
C VAL A 47 -0.38 40.11 -39.68
N LYS A 48 -0.09 40.17 -40.98
CA LYS A 48 -0.62 39.20 -41.96
C LYS A 48 -0.07 37.78 -41.73
N LYS A 49 1.16 37.63 -41.25
CA LYS A 49 1.75 36.33 -40.86
C LYS A 49 1.10 35.75 -39.61
N VAL A 50 0.79 36.60 -38.62
CA VAL A 50 0.11 36.18 -37.38
C VAL A 50 -1.32 35.70 -37.67
N GLY A 51 -2.00 36.33 -38.64
CA GLY A 51 -3.29 35.89 -39.13
C GLY A 51 -4.44 36.81 -38.73
N ASP A 52 -5.67 36.30 -38.81
CA ASP A 52 -6.87 37.07 -38.47
C ASP A 52 -7.10 37.08 -36.95
N PRO A 53 -7.29 38.26 -36.31
CA PRO A 53 -7.49 38.37 -34.86
C PRO A 53 -8.70 37.56 -34.35
N LEU A 54 -9.74 37.36 -35.18
CA LEU A 54 -10.90 36.54 -34.83
C LEU A 54 -10.55 35.05 -34.75
N VAL A 55 -9.73 34.57 -35.69
CA VAL A 55 -9.31 33.17 -35.75
C VAL A 55 -8.37 32.86 -34.60
N VAL A 56 -7.44 33.77 -34.32
CA VAL A 56 -6.51 33.68 -33.18
C VAL A 56 -7.28 33.63 -31.85
N ALA A 57 -8.24 34.53 -31.64
CA ALA A 57 -9.07 34.52 -30.43
C ALA A 57 -9.86 33.21 -30.27
N GLN A 58 -10.45 32.69 -31.36
CA GLN A 58 -11.17 31.41 -31.31
C GLN A 58 -10.27 30.23 -30.96
N ASN A 59 -9.04 30.20 -31.47
CA ASN A 59 -8.09 29.14 -31.15
C ASN A 59 -7.69 29.16 -29.67
N ILE A 60 -7.39 30.35 -29.14
CA ILE A 60 -7.10 30.56 -27.70
C ILE A 60 -8.27 30.10 -26.82
N LEU A 61 -9.51 30.37 -27.25
CA LEU A 61 -10.71 29.98 -26.51
C LEU A 61 -11.07 28.50 -26.63
N LYS A 62 -10.72 27.85 -27.75
CA LYS A 62 -10.97 26.42 -28.03
C LYS A 62 -9.92 25.50 -27.43
N GLU A 63 -8.71 25.99 -27.19
CA GLU A 63 -7.69 25.21 -26.50
C GLU A 63 -8.23 24.74 -25.14
N PRO A 64 -8.26 23.42 -24.88
CA PRO A 64 -8.75 22.88 -23.64
C PRO A 64 -7.80 23.36 -22.54
N ARG A 65 -8.18 24.45 -21.88
CA ARG A 65 -7.46 25.03 -20.75
C ARG A 65 -7.15 23.88 -19.82
N GLU A 66 -5.86 23.56 -19.68
CA GLU A 66 -5.41 22.58 -18.70
C GLU A 66 -6.14 22.90 -17.41
N LYS A 67 -7.02 21.98 -17.01
CA LYS A 67 -7.90 22.16 -15.86
C LYS A 67 -7.01 22.67 -14.74
N LYS A 68 -7.12 23.96 -14.40
CA LYS A 68 -6.43 24.55 -13.26
C LYS A 68 -6.78 23.65 -12.10
N VAL A 69 -5.84 22.81 -11.73
CA VAL A 69 -5.95 21.88 -10.61
C VAL A 69 -6.42 22.77 -9.48
N LYS A 70 -7.63 22.50 -8.95
CA LYS A 70 -8.23 23.32 -7.90
C LYS A 70 -7.17 23.49 -6.81
N VAL A 71 -6.51 24.64 -6.78
CA VAL A 71 -5.46 24.91 -5.82
C VAL A 71 -6.21 25.07 -4.51
N LEU A 72 -6.21 24.02 -3.70
CA LEU A 72 -6.83 24.02 -2.38
C LEU A 72 -6.44 25.32 -1.67
N SER A 73 -7.45 26.05 -1.17
CA SER A 73 -7.22 27.33 -0.50
C SER A 73 -6.23 27.15 0.65
N LYS A 74 -5.55 28.21 1.06
CA LYS A 74 -4.57 28.19 2.17
C LYS A 74 -5.14 27.49 3.41
N SER A 75 -6.43 27.68 3.73
CA SER A 75 -7.13 26.96 4.80
C SER A 75 -7.30 25.47 4.53
N GLY A 76 -7.61 25.07 3.29
CA GLY A 76 -7.68 23.66 2.91
C GLY A 76 -6.33 22.95 3.05
N LYS A 77 -5.22 23.62 2.71
CA LYS A 77 -3.86 23.09 2.89
C LYS A 77 -3.47 22.96 4.37
N ILE A 78 -3.89 23.90 5.22
CA ILE A 78 -3.66 23.83 6.67
C ILE A 78 -4.52 22.72 7.29
N PHE A 79 -5.79 22.57 6.89
CA PHE A 79 -6.65 21.47 7.34
C PHE A 79 -6.12 20.11 6.88
N ILE A 80 -5.66 20.00 5.62
CA ILE A 80 -4.94 18.81 5.12
C ILE A 80 -3.67 18.57 5.94
N GLY A 81 -2.92 19.63 6.26
CA GLY A 81 -1.69 19.56 7.04
C GLY A 81 -1.94 19.06 8.47
N PHE A 82 -2.97 19.59 9.14
CA PHE A 82 -3.43 19.13 10.45
C PHE A 82 -3.96 17.69 10.39
N LEU A 83 -4.69 17.33 9.34
CA LEU A 83 -5.17 15.97 9.13
C LEU A 83 -4.02 15.00 8.85
N ILE A 84 -2.94 15.45 8.20
CA ILE A 84 -1.70 14.69 8.04
C ILE A 84 -0.92 14.63 9.36
N ILE A 85 -0.86 15.71 10.14
CA ILE A 85 -0.11 15.79 11.40
C ILE A 85 -0.78 14.98 12.50
N LEU A 86 -2.12 15.01 12.61
CA LEU A 86 -2.90 14.11 13.48
C LEU A 86 -3.00 12.71 12.87
N GLY A 87 -3.00 12.64 11.54
CA GLY A 87 -2.91 11.39 10.81
C GLY A 87 -1.62 10.66 11.18
N PHE A 88 -0.47 11.30 11.22
CA PHE A 88 0.82 10.65 11.44
C PHE A 88 0.91 9.80 12.73
N PRO A 89 0.48 10.28 13.92
CA PRO A 89 0.38 9.46 15.12
C PRO A 89 -0.75 8.39 15.03
N LEU A 90 -1.83 8.66 14.29
CA LEU A 90 -2.91 7.70 14.07
C LEU A 90 -2.52 6.55 13.12
N TRP A 91 -1.91 6.85 11.96
CA TRP A 91 -1.40 5.88 10.99
C TRP A 91 -0.28 5.04 11.62
N GLY A 92 0.61 5.66 12.41
CA GLY A 92 1.61 4.93 13.18
C GLY A 92 0.99 3.92 14.14
N SER A 93 0.02 4.36 14.94
CA SER A 93 -0.69 3.49 15.89
C SER A 93 -1.53 2.42 15.20
N LEU A 94 -2.14 2.73 14.06
CA LEU A 94 -2.96 1.80 13.29
C LEU A 94 -2.10 0.73 12.59
N LEU A 95 -0.96 1.13 12.02
CA LEU A 95 0.01 0.22 11.42
C LEU A 95 0.62 -0.68 12.51
N LEU A 96 1.00 -0.09 13.65
CA LEU A 96 1.50 -0.83 14.79
C LEU A 96 0.46 -1.85 15.31
N THR A 97 -0.80 -1.45 15.41
CA THR A 97 -1.90 -2.36 15.79
C THR A 97 -2.04 -3.51 14.79
N GLY A 98 -1.97 -3.21 13.49
CA GLY A 98 -2.00 -4.24 12.44
C GLY A 98 -0.85 -5.24 12.57
N VAL A 99 0.37 -4.76 12.81
CA VAL A 99 1.55 -5.61 13.03
C VAL A 99 1.39 -6.46 14.29
N LEU A 100 0.93 -5.88 15.39
CA LEU A 100 0.67 -6.60 16.64
C LEU A 100 -0.43 -7.64 16.50
N LEU A 101 -1.49 -7.37 15.72
CA LEU A 101 -2.53 -8.35 15.42
C LEU A 101 -2.00 -9.53 14.61
N ILE A 102 -1.17 -9.28 13.59
CA ILE A 102 -0.52 -10.34 12.82
C ILE A 102 0.40 -11.17 13.72
N LEU A 103 1.20 -10.50 14.56
CA LEU A 103 2.08 -11.15 15.52
C LEU A 103 1.29 -12.02 16.51
N SER A 104 0.20 -11.48 17.07
CA SER A 104 -0.69 -12.20 17.99
C SER A 104 -1.31 -13.43 17.32
N GLY A 105 -1.83 -13.27 16.09
CA GLY A 105 -2.34 -14.39 15.31
C GLY A 105 -1.28 -15.46 15.07
N TYR A 106 -0.03 -15.05 14.77
CA TYR A 106 1.09 -15.97 14.59
C TYR A 106 1.40 -16.73 15.89
N ILE A 107 1.43 -16.05 17.04
CA ILE A 107 1.66 -16.67 18.36
C ILE A 107 0.57 -17.69 18.68
N VAL A 108 -0.71 -17.35 18.48
CA VAL A 108 -1.83 -18.26 18.73
C VAL A 108 -1.75 -19.50 17.83
N ILE A 109 -1.42 -19.32 16.55
CA ILE A 109 -1.25 -20.42 15.61
C ILE A 109 -0.09 -21.33 16.04
N TRP A 110 1.02 -20.79 16.53
CA TRP A 110 2.17 -21.55 17.02
C TRP A 110 1.97 -22.16 18.42
N CYS A 111 1.02 -21.66 19.20
CA CYS A 111 0.69 -22.20 20.52
C CYS A 111 0.10 -23.63 20.43
N LEU A 112 -0.69 -23.92 19.40
CA LEU A 112 -1.28 -25.25 19.16
C LEU A 112 -0.23 -26.36 18.95
N PRO A 113 0.73 -26.24 18.00
CA PRO A 113 1.77 -27.24 17.86
C PRO A 113 2.72 -27.25 19.07
N PHE A 114 2.94 -26.11 19.73
CA PHE A 114 3.78 -26.05 20.92
C PHE A 114 3.19 -26.84 22.10
N THR A 115 1.92 -26.62 22.44
CA THR A 115 1.22 -27.31 23.54
C THR A 115 1.08 -28.81 23.30
N THR A 116 0.73 -29.21 22.08
CA THR A 116 0.67 -30.64 21.73
C THR A 116 2.05 -31.29 21.71
N GLY A 117 3.08 -30.56 21.26
CA GLY A 117 4.46 -31.02 21.32
C GLY A 117 5.00 -31.19 22.74
N THR A 118 4.72 -30.24 23.65
CA THR A 118 5.11 -30.38 25.06
C THR A 118 4.39 -31.54 25.74
N PHE A 119 3.12 -31.79 25.38
CA PHE A 119 2.37 -32.95 25.87
C PHE A 119 3.01 -34.27 25.42
N ALA A 120 3.43 -34.36 24.16
CA ALA A 120 4.16 -35.52 23.65
C ALA A 120 5.48 -35.75 24.41
N VAL A 121 6.29 -34.70 24.63
CA VAL A 121 7.56 -34.81 25.36
C VAL A 121 7.34 -35.20 26.83
N ALA A 122 6.39 -34.57 27.50
CA ALA A 122 6.05 -34.88 28.88
C ALA A 122 5.54 -36.32 29.03
N GLY A 123 4.72 -36.79 28.09
CA GLY A 123 4.23 -38.16 28.08
C GLY A 123 5.32 -39.19 27.78
N LEU A 124 6.28 -38.89 26.90
CA LEU A 124 7.46 -39.74 26.69
C LEU A 124 8.29 -39.88 27.97
N TYR A 125 8.53 -38.76 28.66
CA TYR A 125 9.24 -38.77 29.93
C TYR A 125 8.48 -39.55 31.01
N ALA A 126 7.17 -39.31 31.16
CA ALA A 126 6.33 -40.02 32.12
C ALA A 126 6.30 -41.52 31.87
N SER A 127 6.28 -41.94 30.61
CA SER A 127 6.36 -43.36 30.26
C SER A 127 7.73 -43.96 30.54
N LEU A 128 8.81 -43.24 30.28
CA LEU A 128 10.16 -43.74 30.56
C LEU A 128 10.36 -43.96 32.06
N VAL A 129 9.90 -42.99 32.87
CA VAL A 129 9.90 -43.09 34.33
C VAL A 129 9.01 -44.24 34.81
N SER A 130 7.84 -44.46 34.20
CA SER A 130 6.96 -45.57 34.58
C SER A 130 7.57 -46.95 34.28
N ILE A 131 8.26 -47.10 33.14
CA ILE A 131 8.90 -48.37 32.75
C ILE A 131 10.10 -48.66 33.65
N ILE A 132 10.98 -47.69 33.87
CA ILE A 132 12.18 -47.84 34.71
C ILE A 132 11.83 -47.94 36.20
N GLY A 133 10.74 -47.29 36.62
CA GLY A 133 10.22 -47.33 37.99
C GLY A 133 9.49 -48.62 38.34
N SER A 134 8.95 -49.34 37.35
CA SER A 134 8.19 -50.58 37.56
C SER A 134 8.91 -51.66 38.40
N PRO A 135 10.22 -51.95 38.23
CA PRO A 135 10.90 -52.96 39.05
C PRO A 135 11.08 -52.57 40.52
N PHE A 136 11.00 -51.28 40.88
CA PHE A 136 11.15 -50.84 42.27
C PHE A 136 9.89 -51.12 43.12
N LEU A 137 8.74 -51.29 42.49
CA LEU A 137 7.44 -51.52 43.14
C LEU A 137 7.16 -53.01 43.45
N PHE A 138 8.08 -53.93 43.11
CA PHE A 138 7.94 -55.36 43.40
C PHE A 138 7.73 -55.67 44.90
N LYS A 139 8.20 -54.79 45.79
CA LYS A 139 8.04 -54.94 47.24
C LYS A 139 6.62 -54.68 47.74
N GLU A 140 5.81 -53.92 47.00
CA GLU A 140 4.45 -53.53 47.41
C GLU A 140 3.38 -54.45 46.80
N GLY A 141 3.69 -55.14 45.71
CA GLY A 141 2.84 -56.18 45.13
C GLY A 141 3.02 -56.31 43.62
N THR A 142 3.00 -57.55 43.12
CA THR A 142 3.16 -57.86 41.69
C THR A 142 2.08 -57.23 40.81
N TYR A 143 0.88 -56.98 41.35
CA TYR A 143 -0.21 -56.32 40.62
C TYR A 143 0.11 -54.85 40.28
N LEU A 144 0.82 -54.13 41.15
CA LEU A 144 1.23 -52.73 40.92
C LEU A 144 2.27 -52.63 39.81
N VAL A 145 3.17 -53.60 39.72
CA VAL A 145 4.19 -53.66 38.66
C VAL A 145 3.55 -53.81 37.28
N VAL A 146 2.58 -54.73 37.15
CA VAL A 146 1.89 -55.00 35.87
C VAL A 146 1.03 -53.83 35.43
N THR A 147 0.30 -53.19 36.35
CA THR A 147 -0.53 -52.03 36.01
C THR A 147 0.33 -50.82 35.62
N GLN A 148 1.41 -50.54 36.37
CA GLN A 148 2.32 -49.43 36.07
C GLN A 148 3.04 -49.62 34.73
N PHE A 149 3.47 -50.84 34.42
CA PHE A 149 4.08 -51.17 33.14
C PHE A 149 3.10 -50.99 31.96
N SER A 150 1.85 -51.44 32.13
CA SER A 150 0.79 -51.30 31.14
C SER A 150 0.42 -49.84 30.89
N ILE A 151 0.30 -49.04 31.96
CA ILE A 151 0.03 -47.59 31.89
C ILE A 151 1.19 -46.86 31.21
N GLY A 152 2.43 -47.23 31.49
CA GLY A 152 3.61 -46.72 30.78
C GLY A 152 3.46 -46.92 29.27
N ILE A 153 3.24 -48.15 28.82
CA ILE A 153 3.09 -48.48 27.38
C ILE A 153 1.94 -47.70 26.73
N LEU A 154 0.79 -47.58 27.40
CA LEU A 154 -0.34 -46.80 26.88
C LEU A 154 0.00 -45.32 26.72
N VAL A 155 0.66 -44.72 27.72
CA VAL A 155 1.08 -43.31 27.68
C VAL A 155 2.16 -43.10 26.61
N LEU A 156 3.07 -44.04 26.41
CA LEU A 156 4.05 -44.02 25.32
C LEU A 156 3.36 -43.96 23.95
N GLY A 157 2.38 -44.84 23.72
CA GLY A 157 1.60 -44.87 22.49
C GLY A 157 0.85 -43.56 22.22
N LEU A 158 0.19 -43.02 23.25
CA LEU A 158 -0.51 -41.73 23.16
C LEU A 158 0.46 -40.57 22.88
N SER A 159 1.65 -40.60 23.46
CA SER A 159 2.67 -39.55 23.28
C SER A 159 3.22 -39.54 21.86
N ILE A 160 3.50 -40.71 21.29
CA ILE A 160 3.98 -40.84 19.90
C ILE A 160 2.88 -40.38 18.94
N LEU A 161 1.64 -40.81 19.16
CA LEU A 161 0.50 -40.40 18.33
C LEU A 161 0.30 -38.88 18.38
N SER A 162 0.35 -38.29 19.57
CA SER A 162 0.29 -36.84 19.77
C SER A 162 1.39 -36.12 19.01
N GLY A 163 2.64 -36.59 19.09
CA GLY A 163 3.77 -36.00 18.34
C GLY A 163 3.60 -36.07 16.82
N ILE A 164 3.10 -37.18 16.28
CA ILE A 164 2.82 -37.32 14.83
C ILE A 164 1.74 -36.32 14.40
N ILE A 165 0.66 -36.20 15.18
CA ILE A 165 -0.42 -35.24 14.94
C ILE A 165 0.13 -33.81 14.95
N THR A 166 0.96 -33.46 15.93
CA THR A 166 1.62 -32.15 16.01
C THR A 166 2.43 -31.84 14.75
N ILE A 167 3.23 -32.79 14.26
CA ILE A 167 4.06 -32.61 13.05
C ILE A 167 3.16 -32.46 11.81
N ALA A 168 2.10 -33.26 11.69
CA ALA A 168 1.17 -33.17 10.56
C ALA A 168 0.46 -31.81 10.53
N ILE A 169 -0.01 -31.36 11.69
CA ILE A 169 -0.65 -30.05 11.86
C ILE A 169 0.34 -28.93 11.52
N ALA A 170 1.55 -28.96 12.06
CA ALA A 170 2.58 -27.95 11.80
C ALA A 170 2.93 -27.84 10.30
N LYS A 171 3.05 -28.98 9.59
CA LYS A 171 3.29 -29.00 8.13
C LYS A 171 2.14 -28.36 7.36
N GLN A 172 0.90 -28.67 7.72
CA GLN A 172 -0.29 -28.12 7.08
C GLN A 172 -0.33 -26.59 7.24
N PHE A 173 -0.07 -26.11 8.46
CA PHE A 173 0.00 -24.69 8.77
C PHE A 173 1.13 -23.98 8.03
N PHE A 174 2.34 -24.54 8.00
CA PHE A 174 3.48 -23.96 7.28
C PHE A 174 3.17 -23.81 5.78
N LYS A 175 2.49 -24.80 5.19
CA LYS A 175 2.08 -24.77 3.78
C LYS A 175 1.01 -23.70 3.49
N VAL A 176 0.09 -23.47 4.43
CA VAL A 176 -0.93 -22.41 4.31
C VAL A 176 -0.27 -21.03 4.45
N THR A 177 0.61 -20.85 5.43
CA THR A 177 1.34 -19.59 5.64
C THR A 177 2.17 -19.23 4.41
N ILE A 178 2.96 -20.16 3.87
CA ILE A 178 3.75 -19.92 2.66
C ILE A 178 2.86 -19.54 1.48
N ARG A 179 1.75 -20.26 1.26
CA ARG A 179 0.81 -19.92 0.17
C ARG A 179 0.23 -18.52 0.33
N PHE A 180 -0.11 -18.13 1.54
CA PHE A 180 -0.66 -16.80 1.82
C PHE A 180 0.40 -15.72 1.55
N THR A 181 1.61 -15.89 2.06
CA THR A 181 2.74 -14.96 1.82
C THR A 181 3.07 -14.84 0.33
N GLN A 182 3.13 -15.96 -0.40
CA GLN A 182 3.35 -15.94 -1.85
C GLN A 182 2.22 -15.22 -2.59
N LYS A 183 0.97 -15.40 -2.17
CA LYS A 183 -0.19 -14.71 -2.78
C LYS A 183 -0.11 -13.21 -2.55
N VAL A 184 0.21 -12.77 -1.33
CA VAL A 184 0.42 -11.34 -1.01
C VAL A 184 1.56 -10.74 -1.83
N ILE A 185 2.70 -11.44 -1.92
CA ILE A 185 3.85 -10.99 -2.74
C ILE A 185 3.47 -10.91 -4.23
N SER A 186 2.68 -11.86 -4.74
CA SER A 186 2.24 -11.87 -6.14
C SER A 186 1.31 -10.70 -6.48
N LEU A 187 0.48 -10.27 -5.52
CA LEU A 187 -0.37 -9.10 -5.69
C LEU A 187 0.47 -7.82 -5.77
N PHE A 188 1.49 -7.69 -4.92
CA PHE A 188 2.41 -6.56 -4.98
C PHE A 188 3.23 -6.53 -6.27
N LYS A 189 3.72 -7.68 -6.75
CA LYS A 189 4.45 -7.75 -8.03
C LYS A 189 3.59 -7.35 -9.23
N ARG A 190 2.28 -7.59 -9.21
CA ARG A 190 1.38 -7.16 -10.28
C ARG A 190 1.17 -5.65 -10.29
N THR A 191 1.09 -5.01 -9.13
CA THR A 191 0.89 -3.55 -9.03
C THR A 191 2.09 -2.75 -9.52
N VAL A 192 3.32 -3.26 -9.35
CA VAL A 192 4.55 -2.57 -9.78
C VAL A 192 4.77 -2.63 -11.31
N VAL A 193 4.14 -3.57 -12.02
CA VAL A 193 4.27 -3.67 -13.49
C VAL A 193 3.34 -2.70 -14.23
N TYR A 194 2.40 -2.05 -13.52
CA TYR A 194 1.42 -1.12 -14.10
C TYR A 194 1.60 0.34 -13.65
N LEU A 195 2.67 0.65 -12.92
CA LEU A 195 3.10 2.00 -12.53
C LEU A 195 4.41 2.34 -13.24
#